data_AF-A0A0D6ES29-F1
#
_entry.id   AF-A0A0D6ES29-F1
#
_cell.length_a   1.000
_cell.length_b   1.000
_cell.length_c   1.000
_cell.angle_alpha   90.00
_cell.angle_beta   90.00
_cell.angle_gamma   90.00
#
_symmetry.space_group_name_H-M   'P 1'
#
loop_
_entity.id
_entity.type
_entity.pdbx_description
1 polymer ?
#
loop_
_entity_poly.entity_id
_entity_poly.type
_entity_poly.pdbx_seq_one_letter_code
_entity_poly.pdbx_strand_id
1 'polypeptide(L)'
;MLDARAEGVEKRVSSTPANGSASKDSQQKCHDAASACFAATQRGRSQRIGEAEGLHGGEALAEGTIQETLAEIVPERQAMAKELRATHGSKVLGNVTVEQVFGGMRGVKAMLWEPSVLDSEEGIRFWGRSIPECQEVLPTAPGGKEMLPEAMFWYLLTGKVPTEAETKQFQNELVSRSELPKHFVMAVAALNHDSQFAAKYKAGMKKADYWQPTLEDSLDCVAKSFTIAARIYNNTYLGGASNIPAIQKDKDLSWNFSNQIGFGGSEGFIELIRLYNALHTDHEGGNVSAHTTHLVGSALSDPFLSYSAALAGLAGPLHGLANQEVLR
;
A
#
# COMPACT_ATOMS: atom_id res chain seq x y z
N MET A 1 61.86 9.76 44.16
CA MET A 1 63.07 9.38 43.40
C MET A 1 62.60 8.76 42.09
N LEU A 2 62.69 9.41 40.93
CA LEU A 2 63.14 10.77 40.54
C LEU A 2 62.21 11.16 39.34
N ASP A 3 61.62 12.35 39.14
CA ASP A 3 62.13 13.74 39.03
C ASP A 3 63.29 13.92 38.03
N ALA A 4 63.30 14.83 37.04
CA ALA A 4 62.32 15.75 36.42
C ALA A 4 62.86 16.09 34.98
N ARG A 5 62.31 16.90 34.06
CA ARG A 5 61.31 18.00 34.00
C ARG A 5 60.37 17.77 32.76
N ALA A 6 59.51 18.64 32.17
CA ALA A 6 59.42 20.10 31.91
C ALA A 6 60.53 20.63 30.95
N GLU A 7 60.30 21.47 29.93
CA GLU A 7 59.16 22.30 29.44
C GLU A 7 59.19 22.34 27.88
N GLY A 8 58.25 22.84 27.07
CA GLY A 8 56.91 23.43 27.25
C GLY A 8 56.57 24.40 26.10
N VAL A 9 55.45 24.22 25.35
CA VAL A 9 55.01 25.10 24.23
C VAL A 9 53.47 25.28 24.20
N GLU A 10 53.00 26.40 23.65
CA GLU A 10 51.68 27.01 23.89
C GLU A 10 50.46 26.47 23.13
N LYS A 11 49.28 26.92 23.59
CA LYS A 11 47.95 26.67 23.02
C LYS A 11 47.83 27.17 21.57
N ARG A 12 47.22 26.37 20.70
CA ARG A 12 46.37 26.87 19.62
C ARG A 12 44.96 26.33 19.77
N VAL A 13 44.02 27.21 20.09
CA VAL A 13 42.58 26.91 20.02
C VAL A 13 42.16 27.01 18.56
N SER A 14 42.17 25.89 17.84
CA SER A 14 41.52 25.80 16.53
C SER A 14 40.01 25.75 16.74
N SER A 15 39.30 26.78 16.31
CA SER A 15 37.84 26.85 16.41
C SER A 15 37.18 25.80 15.53
N THR A 16 36.66 24.73 16.14
CA THR A 16 35.72 23.83 15.46
C THR A 16 34.52 24.64 14.99
N PRO A 17 34.11 24.57 13.71
CA PRO A 17 32.84 25.15 13.29
C PRO A 17 31.73 24.41 14.03
N ALA A 18 30.89 25.13 14.76
CA ALA A 18 29.74 24.53 15.44
C ALA A 18 28.82 23.88 14.40
N ASN A 19 28.40 22.63 14.65
CA ASN A 19 27.38 21.98 13.82
C ASN A 19 26.10 22.82 13.88
N GLY A 20 25.83 23.57 12.80
CA GLY A 20 24.57 24.27 12.63
C GLY A 20 23.45 23.24 12.54
N SER A 21 22.70 23.08 13.62
CA SER A 21 21.46 22.34 13.57
C SER A 21 20.54 23.00 12.55
N ALA A 22 19.98 22.18 11.65
CA ALA A 22 18.87 22.62 10.82
C ALA A 22 17.74 23.03 11.78
N SER A 23 17.50 24.33 11.91
CA SER A 23 16.50 24.87 12.84
C SER A 23 15.12 24.31 12.49
N LYS A 24 14.21 24.24 13.48
CA LYS A 24 12.82 23.79 13.22
C LYS A 24 12.20 24.56 12.05
N ASP A 25 12.43 25.88 12.01
CA ASP A 25 12.19 26.78 10.87
C ASP A 25 12.57 26.21 9.49
N SER A 26 13.76 25.61 9.36
CA SER A 26 14.27 25.09 8.08
C SER A 26 13.63 23.76 7.68
N GLN A 27 13.26 22.92 8.65
CA GLN A 27 12.53 21.69 8.42
C GLN A 27 11.07 21.99 8.07
N GLN A 28 10.44 22.91 8.82
CA GLN A 28 9.10 23.44 8.56
C GLN A 28 9.03 24.04 7.15
N LYS A 29 9.95 24.93 6.77
CA LYS A 29 9.98 25.53 5.41
C LYS A 29 10.17 24.50 4.29
N CYS A 30 10.78 23.35 4.55
CA CYS A 30 10.83 22.24 3.57
C CYS A 30 9.51 21.46 3.51
N HIS A 31 8.81 21.29 4.63
CA HIS A 31 7.47 20.70 4.69
C HIS A 31 6.45 21.61 4.00
N ASP A 32 6.40 22.88 4.39
CA ASP A 32 5.54 23.92 3.82
C ASP A 32 5.74 24.05 2.30
N ALA A 33 6.99 23.97 1.82
CA ALA A 33 7.27 24.00 0.38
C ALA A 33 6.75 22.75 -0.36
N ALA A 34 6.81 21.57 0.24
CA ALA A 34 6.24 20.35 -0.32
C ALA A 34 4.70 20.42 -0.36
N SER A 35 4.07 20.81 0.76
CA SER A 35 2.63 21.01 0.86
C SER A 35 2.11 22.12 -0.06
N ALA A 36 2.87 23.22 -0.23
CA ALA A 36 2.53 24.28 -1.18
C ALA A 36 2.63 23.82 -2.64
N CYS A 37 3.63 22.99 -2.98
CA CYS A 37 3.74 22.39 -4.30
C CYS A 37 2.54 21.45 -4.58
N PHE A 38 2.20 20.59 -3.62
CA PHE A 38 1.02 19.72 -3.71
C PHE A 38 -0.29 20.52 -3.84
N ALA A 39 -0.47 21.57 -3.04
CA ALA A 39 -1.64 22.44 -3.09
C ALA A 39 -1.73 23.28 -4.39
N ALA A 40 -0.59 23.65 -4.98
CA ALA A 40 -0.57 24.30 -6.30
C ALA A 40 -1.04 23.33 -7.40
N THR A 41 -0.57 22.09 -7.37
CA THR A 41 -1.02 21.02 -8.29
C THR A 41 -2.51 20.73 -8.14
N GLN A 42 -3.04 20.67 -6.90
CA GLN A 42 -4.48 20.53 -6.63
C GLN A 42 -5.29 21.69 -7.24
N ARG A 43 -4.90 22.96 -7.00
CA ARG A 43 -5.60 24.14 -7.56
C ARG A 43 -5.57 24.18 -9.09
N GLY A 44 -4.40 23.87 -9.68
CA GLY A 44 -4.22 23.75 -11.14
C GLY A 44 -4.92 22.54 -11.76
N ARG A 45 -5.55 21.67 -10.96
CA ARG A 45 -6.45 20.60 -11.38
C ARG A 45 -7.91 21.05 -11.27
N SER A 46 -8.34 21.62 -10.13
CA SER A 46 -9.71 22.16 -9.96
C SER A 46 -10.09 23.21 -11.02
N GLN A 47 -9.17 24.10 -11.40
CA GLN A 47 -9.44 25.09 -12.45
C GLN A 47 -9.73 24.46 -13.83
N ARG A 48 -9.11 23.31 -14.14
CA ARG A 48 -9.36 22.58 -15.39
C ARG A 48 -10.63 21.71 -15.37
N ILE A 49 -11.17 21.43 -14.18
CA ILE A 49 -12.45 20.71 -14.03
C ILE A 49 -13.62 21.69 -14.22
N GLY A 50 -13.55 22.89 -13.63
CA GLY A 50 -14.60 23.91 -13.76
C GLY A 50 -14.84 24.46 -15.17
N GLU A 51 -13.90 24.25 -16.11
CA GLU A 51 -14.08 24.58 -17.53
C GLU A 51 -14.80 23.44 -18.32
N ALA A 52 -14.92 22.24 -17.75
CA ALA A 52 -15.49 21.06 -18.41
C ALA A 52 -16.97 20.79 -18.06
N GLU A 53 -17.47 21.29 -16.92
CA GLU A 53 -18.86 21.07 -16.46
C GLU A 53 -19.93 21.82 -17.30
N GLY A 54 -19.50 22.56 -18.32
CA GLY A 54 -20.30 23.54 -19.05
C GLY A 54 -20.79 23.17 -20.45
N LEU A 55 -20.92 21.89 -20.85
CA LEU A 55 -21.50 21.51 -22.15
C LEU A 55 -22.01 20.05 -22.24
N HIS A 56 -23.35 19.87 -22.17
CA HIS A 56 -24.09 18.65 -22.57
C HIS A 56 -23.78 17.35 -21.76
N GLY A 57 -24.60 16.29 -21.82
CA GLY A 57 -25.94 16.20 -22.42
C GLY A 57 -26.40 14.80 -22.85
N GLY A 58 -26.23 13.78 -22.01
CA GLY A 58 -26.98 12.53 -22.11
C GLY A 58 -26.38 11.41 -22.99
N GLU A 59 -25.28 10.83 -22.55
CA GLU A 59 -24.94 9.43 -22.84
C GLU A 59 -24.22 8.85 -21.62
N ALA A 60 -24.44 7.57 -21.31
CA ALA A 60 -23.73 6.91 -20.21
C ALA A 60 -22.34 6.52 -20.71
N LEU A 61 -21.32 7.29 -20.29
CA LEU A 61 -19.92 6.95 -20.56
C LEU A 61 -19.64 5.54 -20.05
N ALA A 62 -18.98 4.73 -20.86
CA ALA A 62 -18.54 3.40 -20.44
C ALA A 62 -17.48 3.56 -19.35
N GLU A 63 -17.80 3.12 -18.13
CA GLU A 63 -16.87 3.13 -17.01
C GLU A 63 -15.69 2.19 -17.32
N GLY A 64 -14.47 2.70 -17.12
CA GLY A 64 -13.25 2.00 -17.49
C GLY A 64 -12.85 0.97 -16.43
N THR A 65 -12.29 -0.16 -16.87
CA THR A 65 -11.73 -1.17 -15.95
C THR A 65 -10.58 -0.62 -15.12
N ILE A 66 -10.19 -1.31 -14.04
CA ILE A 66 -8.99 -0.98 -13.25
C ILE A 66 -7.73 -0.92 -14.12
N GLN A 67 -7.63 -1.76 -15.15
CA GLN A 67 -6.49 -1.79 -16.07
C GLN A 67 -6.46 -0.60 -17.02
N GLU A 68 -7.61 -0.15 -17.53
CA GLU A 68 -7.73 1.06 -18.36
C GLU A 68 -7.48 2.32 -17.52
N THR A 69 -8.10 2.41 -16.35
CA THR A 69 -7.89 3.51 -15.40
C THR A 69 -6.41 3.64 -14.99
N LEU A 70 -5.70 2.53 -14.77
CA LEU A 70 -4.26 2.56 -14.53
C LEU A 70 -3.43 2.90 -15.79
N ALA A 71 -3.87 2.49 -16.98
CA ALA A 71 -3.20 2.84 -18.23
C ALA A 71 -3.21 4.35 -18.52
N GLU A 72 -4.23 5.09 -18.08
CA GLU A 72 -4.26 6.55 -18.10
C GLU A 72 -3.23 7.18 -17.13
N ILE A 73 -3.15 6.65 -15.91
CA ILE A 73 -2.42 7.26 -14.79
C ILE A 73 -0.91 6.97 -14.88
N VAL A 74 -0.53 5.77 -15.32
CA VAL A 74 0.88 5.34 -15.36
C VAL A 74 1.77 6.29 -16.17
N PRO A 75 1.40 6.79 -17.37
CA PRO A 75 2.16 7.80 -18.10
C PRO A 75 2.38 9.11 -17.34
N GLU A 76 1.36 9.62 -16.63
CA GLU A 76 1.47 10.84 -15.80
C GLU A 76 2.46 10.63 -14.65
N ARG A 77 2.34 9.51 -13.93
CA ARG A 77 3.25 9.16 -12.83
C ARG A 77 4.68 8.93 -13.32
N GLN A 78 4.87 8.31 -14.49
CA GLN A 78 6.19 8.17 -15.11
C GLN A 78 6.81 9.54 -15.49
N ALA A 79 6.00 10.48 -16.00
CA ALA A 79 6.44 11.84 -16.31
C ALA A 79 6.85 12.61 -15.04
N MET A 80 5.98 12.62 -14.02
CA MET A 80 6.26 13.24 -12.72
C MET A 80 7.52 12.66 -12.07
N ALA A 81 7.66 11.33 -12.03
CA ALA A 81 8.84 10.67 -11.48
C ALA A 81 10.11 10.89 -12.31
N LYS A 82 10.00 11.24 -13.61
CA LYS A 82 11.14 11.64 -14.45
C LYS A 82 11.54 13.09 -14.16
N GLU A 83 10.58 13.99 -14.08
CA GLU A 83 10.79 15.41 -13.76
C GLU A 83 11.39 15.59 -12.36
N LEU A 84 10.83 14.94 -11.33
CA LEU A 84 11.32 15.01 -9.96
C LEU A 84 12.81 14.60 -9.86
N ARG A 85 13.23 13.57 -10.62
CA ARG A 85 14.63 13.14 -10.69
C ARG A 85 15.51 14.07 -11.51
N ALA A 86 14.98 14.71 -12.56
CA ALA A 86 15.73 15.69 -13.34
C ALA A 86 15.97 17.00 -12.58
N THR A 87 14.94 17.51 -11.88
CA THR A 87 14.98 18.81 -11.19
C THR A 87 15.58 18.70 -9.78
N HIS A 88 15.41 17.56 -9.10
CA HIS A 88 15.78 17.39 -7.68
C HIS A 88 16.60 16.11 -7.37
N GLY A 89 17.09 15.37 -8.36
CA GLY A 89 17.80 14.09 -8.14
C GLY A 89 19.09 14.16 -7.29
N SER A 90 19.67 15.34 -7.10
CA SER A 90 20.82 15.60 -6.22
C SER A 90 20.45 16.26 -4.88
N LYS A 91 19.16 16.44 -4.58
CA LYS A 91 18.69 17.11 -3.36
C LYS A 91 18.88 16.20 -2.14
N VAL A 92 19.71 16.65 -1.19
CA VAL A 92 19.87 15.99 0.11
C VAL A 92 18.54 16.02 0.88
N LEU A 93 18.03 14.85 1.26
CA LEU A 93 16.78 14.66 2.03
C LEU A 93 17.02 14.56 3.55
N GLY A 94 18.27 14.33 3.96
CA GLY A 94 18.71 14.19 5.36
C GLY A 94 20.15 13.69 5.42
N ASN A 95 20.71 13.65 6.63
CA ASN A 95 21.98 12.97 6.92
C ASN A 95 21.69 11.54 7.43
N VAL A 96 22.68 10.64 7.31
CA VAL A 96 22.65 9.31 7.94
C VAL A 96 23.74 9.25 9.00
N THR A 97 23.41 8.84 10.22
CA THR A 97 24.38 8.66 11.32
C THR A 97 24.69 7.19 11.57
N VAL A 98 25.81 6.92 12.27
CA VAL A 98 26.18 5.56 12.71
C VAL A 98 25.09 4.94 13.60
N GLU A 99 24.46 5.75 14.46
CA GLU A 99 23.34 5.32 15.30
C GLU A 99 22.14 4.85 14.47
N GLN A 100 21.82 5.51 13.35
CA GLN A 100 20.73 5.10 12.47
C GLN A 100 21.05 3.79 11.70
N VAL A 101 22.33 3.50 11.44
CA VAL A 101 22.75 2.23 10.83
C VAL A 101 22.53 1.06 11.81
N PHE A 102 22.93 1.20 13.07
CA PHE A 102 22.67 0.18 14.10
C PHE A 102 21.20 0.14 14.54
N GLY A 103 20.51 1.28 14.54
CA GLY A 103 19.12 1.45 14.96
C GLY A 103 18.06 1.14 13.90
N GLY A 104 18.40 0.37 12.85
CA GLY A 104 17.44 -0.11 11.85
C GLY A 104 16.84 0.99 10.97
N MET A 105 17.66 1.93 10.49
CA MET A 105 17.26 3.05 9.64
C MET A 105 16.25 4.04 10.28
N ARG A 106 16.13 4.06 11.61
CA ARG A 106 15.20 4.95 12.34
C ARG A 106 15.35 6.42 11.91
N GLY A 107 14.27 6.99 11.37
CA GLY A 107 14.24 8.38 10.89
C GLY A 107 14.99 8.66 9.57
N VAL A 108 15.46 7.62 8.85
CA VAL A 108 16.07 7.76 7.52
C VAL A 108 14.97 7.68 6.45
N LYS A 109 14.90 8.69 5.58
CA LYS A 109 14.00 8.69 4.41
C LYS A 109 14.57 7.79 3.31
N ALA A 110 14.30 6.49 3.40
CA ALA A 110 14.97 5.46 2.62
C ALA A 110 14.23 4.99 1.34
N MET A 111 12.91 5.19 1.24
CA MET A 111 12.09 4.70 0.13
C MET A 111 10.96 5.65 -0.25
N LEU A 112 10.35 5.43 -1.42
CA LEU A 112 9.11 6.08 -1.85
C LEU A 112 7.94 5.11 -1.64
N TRP A 113 6.86 5.63 -1.06
CA TRP A 113 5.55 4.99 -1.01
C TRP A 113 4.53 6.09 -1.36
N GLU A 114 3.63 5.84 -2.31
CA GLU A 114 2.67 6.84 -2.79
C GLU A 114 1.24 6.71 -2.21
N PRO A 115 0.67 5.50 -1.99
CA PRO A 115 -0.74 5.38 -1.59
C PRO A 115 -1.08 5.89 -0.20
N SER A 116 -0.15 5.82 0.77
CA SER A 116 -0.37 6.31 2.13
C SER A 116 0.84 7.02 2.76
N VAL A 117 0.56 7.98 3.63
CA VAL A 117 1.51 8.77 4.43
C VAL A 117 0.90 9.04 5.80
N LEU A 118 1.70 8.98 6.87
CA LEU A 118 1.28 9.28 8.24
C LEU A 118 1.34 10.79 8.54
N ASP A 119 0.19 11.37 8.86
CA ASP A 119 0.05 12.70 9.47
C ASP A 119 0.29 12.59 11.00
N SER A 120 0.97 13.58 11.61
CA SER A 120 1.29 13.51 13.04
C SER A 120 0.10 13.84 13.95
N GLU A 121 -0.87 14.59 13.44
CA GLU A 121 -2.06 15.01 14.21
C GLU A 121 -3.29 14.19 13.78
N GLU A 122 -3.47 13.99 12.47
CA GLU A 122 -4.69 13.41 11.87
C GLU A 122 -4.56 11.91 11.51
N GLY A 123 -3.40 11.29 11.78
CA GLY A 123 -3.16 9.86 11.57
C GLY A 123 -2.90 9.46 10.11
N ILE A 124 -3.17 8.19 9.77
CA ILE A 124 -2.85 7.67 8.42
C ILE A 124 -3.76 8.31 7.36
N ARG A 125 -3.14 8.81 6.28
CA ARG A 125 -3.85 9.38 5.13
C ARG A 125 -3.66 8.52 3.88
N PHE A 126 -4.75 8.21 3.19
CA PHE A 126 -4.78 7.51 1.91
C PHE A 126 -4.93 8.52 0.76
N TRP A 127 -3.91 8.65 -0.08
CA TRP A 127 -3.77 9.70 -1.11
C TRP A 127 -4.09 11.14 -0.61
N GLY A 128 -3.87 11.40 0.69
CA GLY A 128 -4.13 12.68 1.36
C GLY A 128 -5.43 12.76 2.16
N ARG A 129 -6.41 11.87 1.92
CA ARG A 129 -7.65 11.78 2.73
C ARG A 129 -7.39 11.02 4.03
N SER A 130 -7.88 11.54 5.14
CA SER A 130 -8.00 10.83 6.42
C SER A 130 -9.01 9.68 6.35
N ILE A 131 -9.09 8.85 7.40
CA ILE A 131 -10.06 7.76 7.49
C ILE A 131 -11.53 8.26 7.40
N PRO A 132 -11.98 9.31 8.13
CA PRO A 132 -13.32 9.84 7.98
C PRO A 132 -13.62 10.34 6.56
N GLU A 133 -12.68 11.09 5.94
CA GLU A 133 -12.80 11.55 4.55
C GLU A 133 -12.87 10.39 3.53
N CYS A 134 -12.39 9.20 3.89
CA CYS A 134 -12.56 7.99 3.08
C CYS A 134 -13.92 7.33 3.32
N GLN A 135 -14.39 7.23 4.57
CA GLN A 135 -15.71 6.70 4.90
C GLN A 135 -16.86 7.55 4.32
N GLU A 136 -16.65 8.85 4.13
CA GLU A 136 -17.64 9.75 3.48
C GLU A 136 -17.76 9.58 1.96
N VAL A 137 -16.73 9.04 1.27
CA VAL A 137 -16.66 9.06 -0.21
C VAL A 137 -16.49 7.71 -0.88
N LEU A 138 -16.04 6.67 -0.17
CA LEU A 138 -15.84 5.33 -0.75
C LEU A 138 -17.14 4.51 -0.68
N PRO A 139 -17.64 3.94 -1.80
CA PRO A 139 -18.87 3.15 -1.83
C PRO A 139 -18.94 2.04 -0.77
N THR A 140 -20.12 1.89 -0.17
CA THR A 140 -20.47 0.80 0.75
C THR A 140 -21.15 -0.35 0.01
N ALA A 141 -21.38 -1.48 0.70
CA ALA A 141 -22.24 -2.52 0.15
C ALA A 141 -23.71 -2.06 0.06
N PRO A 142 -24.56 -2.63 -0.82
CA PRO A 142 -26.00 -2.32 -0.83
C PRO A 142 -26.67 -2.58 0.53
N GLY A 143 -27.10 -1.52 1.22
CA GLY A 143 -27.65 -1.57 2.58
C GLY A 143 -26.60 -1.64 3.71
N GLY A 144 -25.31 -1.68 3.37
CA GLY A 144 -24.18 -1.57 4.29
C GLY A 144 -23.86 -0.11 4.65
N LYS A 145 -23.10 0.05 5.73
CA LYS A 145 -22.70 1.31 6.35
C LYS A 145 -21.20 1.55 6.24
N GLU A 146 -20.41 0.47 6.20
CA GLU A 146 -18.96 0.55 6.12
C GLU A 146 -18.47 0.53 4.66
N MET A 147 -17.40 1.28 4.39
CA MET A 147 -16.74 1.35 3.08
C MET A 147 -16.24 -0.02 2.62
N LEU A 148 -16.40 -0.33 1.33
CA LEU A 148 -15.93 -1.59 0.77
C LEU A 148 -14.38 -1.61 0.68
N PRO A 149 -13.72 -2.71 1.11
CA PRO A 149 -12.28 -2.85 0.89
C PRO A 149 -11.92 -2.92 -0.59
N GLU A 150 -12.83 -3.37 -1.47
CA GLU A 150 -12.68 -3.29 -2.92
C GLU A 150 -12.61 -1.83 -3.42
N ALA A 151 -13.44 -0.93 -2.89
CA ALA A 151 -13.41 0.50 -3.23
C ALA A 151 -12.12 1.18 -2.70
N MET A 152 -11.71 0.84 -1.47
CA MET A 152 -10.44 1.29 -0.91
C MET A 152 -9.25 0.79 -1.75
N PHE A 153 -9.24 -0.47 -2.17
CA PHE A 153 -8.15 -1.03 -2.99
C PHE A 153 -8.05 -0.34 -4.36
N TRP A 154 -9.17 -0.07 -5.03
CA TRP A 154 -9.20 0.76 -6.23
C TRP A 154 -8.63 2.17 -5.99
N TYR A 155 -9.04 2.80 -4.89
CA TYR A 155 -8.56 4.13 -4.50
C TYR A 155 -7.04 4.14 -4.24
N LEU A 156 -6.50 3.12 -3.56
CA LEU A 156 -5.05 2.99 -3.35
C LEU A 156 -4.28 2.78 -4.66
N LEU A 157 -4.79 1.96 -5.57
CA LEU A 157 -4.16 1.74 -6.88
C LEU A 157 -4.13 3.01 -7.75
N THR A 158 -5.20 3.82 -7.72
CA THR A 158 -5.43 4.88 -8.72
C THR A 158 -5.30 6.31 -8.20
N GLY A 159 -5.57 6.55 -6.92
CA GLY A 159 -5.81 7.88 -6.37
C GLY A 159 -7.12 8.55 -6.86
N LYS A 160 -7.97 7.81 -7.59
CA LYS A 160 -9.34 8.21 -7.96
C LYS A 160 -10.32 7.51 -7.00
N VAL A 161 -11.31 8.24 -6.49
CA VAL A 161 -12.44 7.63 -5.77
C VAL A 161 -13.31 6.92 -6.81
N PRO A 162 -13.62 5.62 -6.67
CA PRO A 162 -14.43 4.90 -7.65
C PRO A 162 -15.92 5.25 -7.55
N THR A 163 -16.65 5.13 -8.66
CA THR A 163 -18.12 5.08 -8.63
C THR A 163 -18.63 3.77 -7.98
N GLU A 164 -19.92 3.70 -7.66
CA GLU A 164 -20.55 2.45 -7.22
C GLU A 164 -20.43 1.33 -8.27
N ALA A 165 -20.45 1.66 -9.55
CA ALA A 165 -20.47 0.70 -10.64
C ALA A 165 -19.04 0.30 -11.11
N GLU A 166 -18.05 1.20 -11.08
CA GLU A 166 -16.62 0.85 -11.10
C GLU A 166 -16.30 -0.11 -9.93
N THR A 167 -16.75 0.23 -8.71
CA THR A 167 -16.59 -0.63 -7.53
C THR A 167 -17.24 -1.99 -7.74
N LYS A 168 -18.45 -2.04 -8.30
CA LYS A 168 -19.16 -3.30 -8.55
C LYS A 168 -18.48 -4.14 -9.64
N GLN A 169 -17.96 -3.51 -10.69
CA GLN A 169 -17.17 -4.18 -11.73
C GLN A 169 -15.92 -4.82 -11.13
N PHE A 170 -15.15 -4.05 -10.35
CA PHE A 170 -13.91 -4.51 -9.71
C PHE A 170 -14.16 -5.59 -8.66
N GLN A 171 -15.23 -5.47 -7.87
CA GLN A 171 -15.70 -6.51 -6.94
C GLN A 171 -15.97 -7.82 -7.69
N ASN A 172 -16.73 -7.78 -8.79
CA ASN A 172 -17.05 -8.96 -9.58
C ASN A 172 -15.78 -9.58 -10.20
N GLU A 173 -14.82 -8.75 -10.64
CA GLU A 173 -13.53 -9.19 -11.16
C GLU A 173 -12.72 -9.94 -10.08
N LEU A 174 -12.51 -9.32 -8.91
CA LEU A 174 -11.79 -9.93 -7.79
C LEU A 174 -12.44 -11.25 -7.35
N VAL A 175 -13.75 -11.28 -7.20
CA VAL A 175 -14.50 -12.48 -6.79
C VAL A 175 -14.41 -13.60 -7.85
N SER A 176 -14.19 -13.25 -9.13
CA SER A 176 -13.91 -14.23 -10.18
C SER A 176 -12.48 -14.82 -10.09
N ARG A 177 -11.51 -14.05 -9.59
CA ARG A 177 -10.10 -14.45 -9.41
C ARG A 177 -9.88 -15.32 -8.15
N SER A 178 -10.81 -15.34 -7.20
CA SER A 178 -10.67 -16.06 -5.92
C SER A 178 -10.66 -17.60 -5.97
N GLU A 179 -10.89 -18.23 -7.13
CA GLU A 179 -10.86 -19.70 -7.26
C GLU A 179 -9.44 -20.27 -7.10
N LEU A 180 -9.29 -21.36 -6.33
CA LEU A 180 -7.99 -21.93 -5.95
C LEU A 180 -7.64 -23.24 -6.69
N PRO A 181 -6.35 -23.48 -7.05
CA PRO A 181 -5.89 -24.73 -7.64
C PRO A 181 -5.90 -25.91 -6.65
N LYS A 182 -5.84 -27.15 -7.19
CA LYS A 182 -6.05 -28.39 -6.43
C LYS A 182 -4.87 -28.91 -5.60
N HIS A 183 -3.69 -28.30 -5.70
CA HIS A 183 -2.47 -28.73 -5.02
C HIS A 183 -1.90 -27.58 -4.18
N PHE A 184 -1.58 -27.84 -2.90
CA PHE A 184 -1.37 -26.79 -1.91
C PHE A 184 -0.28 -27.15 -0.90
N VAL A 185 0.89 -26.52 -1.03
CA VAL A 185 1.98 -26.51 -0.04
C VAL A 185 2.62 -25.12 -0.11
N MET A 186 2.82 -24.43 1.02
CA MET A 186 3.23 -23.01 1.06
C MET A 186 2.33 -22.05 0.23
N ALA A 187 1.01 -22.27 0.30
CA ALA A 187 -0.06 -21.35 -0.07
C ALA A 187 0.27 -20.32 -1.17
N VAL A 188 0.68 -19.10 -0.76
CA VAL A 188 0.93 -17.96 -1.65
C VAL A 188 2.12 -18.21 -2.57
N ALA A 189 3.28 -18.63 -2.04
CA ALA A 189 4.48 -18.86 -2.86
C ALA A 189 4.27 -19.94 -3.94
N ALA A 190 3.40 -20.93 -3.71
CA ALA A 190 3.10 -21.96 -4.71
C ALA A 190 2.21 -21.46 -5.88
N LEU A 191 1.43 -20.39 -5.69
CA LEU A 191 0.66 -19.78 -6.77
C LEU A 191 1.55 -19.09 -7.83
N ASN A 192 2.83 -18.88 -7.53
CA ASN A 192 3.85 -18.42 -8.49
C ASN A 192 3.88 -19.23 -9.81
N HIS A 193 3.51 -20.51 -9.77
CA HIS A 193 3.40 -21.35 -10.97
C HIS A 193 2.51 -20.72 -12.06
N ASP A 194 1.44 -20.03 -11.64
CA ASP A 194 0.44 -19.44 -12.53
C ASP A 194 0.72 -17.93 -12.79
N SER A 195 1.86 -17.40 -12.36
CA SER A 195 2.23 -15.98 -12.48
C SER A 195 2.31 -15.50 -13.93
N GLN A 196 1.47 -14.53 -14.27
CA GLN A 196 1.53 -13.80 -15.54
C GLN A 196 2.83 -13.00 -15.67
N PHE A 197 3.40 -12.51 -14.55
CA PHE A 197 4.66 -11.78 -14.54
C PHE A 197 5.83 -12.68 -14.93
N ALA A 198 5.99 -13.82 -14.25
CA ALA A 198 7.06 -14.77 -14.54
C ALA A 198 7.00 -15.28 -15.99
N ALA A 199 5.80 -15.57 -16.50
CA ALA A 199 5.59 -15.97 -17.88
C ALA A 199 5.95 -14.87 -18.90
N LYS A 200 5.44 -13.65 -18.74
CA LYS A 200 5.68 -12.54 -19.70
C LYS A 200 7.12 -12.00 -19.62
N TYR A 201 7.74 -12.00 -18.44
CA TYR A 201 9.17 -11.65 -18.27
C TYR A 201 10.06 -12.64 -19.03
N LYS A 202 9.84 -13.95 -18.87
CA LYS A 202 10.56 -15.01 -19.61
C LYS A 202 10.38 -14.92 -21.14
N ALA A 203 9.26 -14.35 -21.59
CA ALA A 203 8.99 -14.10 -23.01
C ALA A 203 9.63 -12.82 -23.57
N GLY A 204 10.38 -12.04 -22.77
CA GLY A 204 11.07 -10.84 -23.23
C GLY A 204 10.22 -9.57 -23.26
N MET A 205 9.21 -9.46 -22.38
CA MET A 205 8.41 -8.24 -22.19
C MET A 205 9.29 -6.98 -21.99
N LYS A 206 8.82 -5.81 -22.46
CA LYS A 206 9.53 -4.54 -22.25
C LYS A 206 9.33 -4.05 -20.82
N LYS A 207 10.35 -3.45 -20.22
CA LYS A 207 10.31 -2.87 -18.86
C LYS A 207 9.18 -1.83 -18.64
N ALA A 208 8.73 -1.14 -19.68
CA ALA A 208 7.62 -0.20 -19.60
C ALA A 208 6.26 -0.88 -19.33
N ASP A 209 6.11 -2.15 -19.71
CA ASP A 209 4.86 -2.89 -19.71
C ASP A 209 4.72 -3.82 -18.48
N TYR A 210 5.79 -3.94 -17.67
CA TYR A 210 5.88 -4.81 -16.48
C TYR A 210 4.72 -4.63 -15.49
N TRP A 211 4.20 -3.41 -15.35
CA TRP A 211 3.11 -3.11 -14.44
C TRP A 211 1.82 -3.88 -14.76
N GLN A 212 1.60 -4.27 -16.03
CA GLN A 212 0.38 -4.97 -16.46
C GLN A 212 0.26 -6.35 -15.82
N PRO A 213 1.22 -7.30 -15.97
CA PRO A 213 1.17 -8.56 -15.23
C PRO A 213 1.41 -8.41 -13.72
N THR A 214 2.13 -7.38 -13.26
CA THR A 214 2.23 -7.10 -11.81
C THR A 214 0.87 -6.74 -11.23
N LEU A 215 0.02 -5.98 -11.94
CA LEU A 215 -1.37 -5.73 -11.55
C LEU A 215 -2.14 -7.05 -11.49
N GLU A 216 -2.19 -7.80 -12.59
CA GLU A 216 -2.88 -9.09 -12.69
C GLU A 216 -2.55 -10.05 -11.53
N ASP A 217 -1.27 -10.32 -11.32
CA ASP A 217 -0.82 -11.23 -10.26
C ASP A 217 -1.10 -10.65 -8.86
N SER A 218 -1.18 -9.32 -8.70
CA SER A 218 -1.56 -8.68 -7.43
C SER A 218 -3.07 -8.78 -7.16
N LEU A 219 -3.91 -8.62 -8.18
CA LEU A 219 -5.36 -8.81 -8.07
C LEU A 219 -5.69 -10.26 -7.72
N ASP A 220 -5.02 -11.22 -8.37
CA ASP A 220 -5.08 -12.64 -8.04
C ASP A 220 -4.58 -12.92 -6.60
N CYS A 221 -3.45 -12.32 -6.19
CA CYS A 221 -2.95 -12.41 -4.80
C CYS A 221 -4.00 -11.99 -3.78
N VAL A 222 -4.61 -10.81 -3.95
CA VAL A 222 -5.64 -10.28 -3.03
C VAL A 222 -6.87 -11.18 -3.05
N ALA A 223 -7.43 -11.46 -4.22
CA ALA A 223 -8.63 -12.27 -4.38
C ALA A 223 -8.50 -13.67 -3.77
N LYS A 224 -7.37 -14.36 -3.99
CA LYS A 224 -7.12 -15.72 -3.50
C LYS A 224 -6.79 -15.76 -2.01
N SER A 225 -6.24 -14.68 -1.44
CA SER A 225 -5.87 -14.62 -0.02
C SER A 225 -7.06 -14.78 0.93
N PHE A 226 -8.23 -14.23 0.59
CA PHE A 226 -9.46 -14.42 1.39
C PHE A 226 -9.85 -15.91 1.49
N THR A 227 -9.88 -16.63 0.36
CA THR A 227 -10.23 -18.05 0.34
C THR A 227 -9.13 -18.93 0.95
N ILE A 228 -7.86 -18.55 0.84
CA ILE A 228 -6.75 -19.19 1.56
C ILE A 228 -6.93 -19.04 3.08
N ALA A 229 -7.20 -17.83 3.57
CA ALA A 229 -7.42 -17.56 4.98
C ALA A 229 -8.64 -18.33 5.52
N ALA A 230 -9.75 -18.35 4.78
CA ALA A 230 -10.94 -19.13 5.14
C ALA A 230 -10.66 -20.64 5.18
N ARG A 231 -9.88 -21.19 4.24
CA ARG A 231 -9.45 -22.60 4.24
C ARG A 231 -8.55 -22.92 5.43
N ILE A 232 -7.61 -22.04 5.79
CA ILE A 232 -6.77 -22.19 6.99
C ILE A 232 -7.65 -22.18 8.25
N TYR A 233 -8.55 -21.21 8.38
CA TYR A 233 -9.46 -21.12 9.53
C TYR A 233 -10.33 -22.37 9.70
N ASN A 234 -10.91 -22.89 8.60
CA ASN A 234 -11.69 -24.12 8.61
C ASN A 234 -10.86 -25.34 9.03
N ASN A 235 -9.60 -25.42 8.57
CA ASN A 235 -8.70 -26.51 8.92
C ASN A 235 -8.27 -26.47 10.39
N THR A 236 -8.05 -25.28 10.96
CA THR A 236 -7.59 -25.11 12.34
C THR A 236 -8.72 -25.14 13.38
N TYR A 237 -9.87 -24.53 13.09
CA TYR A 237 -10.93 -24.27 14.09
C TYR A 237 -12.25 -24.99 13.80
N LEU A 238 -12.54 -25.34 12.54
CA LEU A 238 -13.77 -26.03 12.12
C LEU A 238 -13.52 -27.49 11.70
N GLY A 239 -12.52 -28.13 12.33
CA GLY A 239 -12.27 -29.57 12.23
C GLY A 239 -11.83 -30.11 10.86
N GLY A 240 -11.37 -29.25 9.93
CA GLY A 240 -10.99 -29.69 8.59
C GLY A 240 -12.17 -29.84 7.63
N ALA A 241 -13.24 -29.07 7.83
CA ALA A 241 -14.44 -29.09 7.00
C ALA A 241 -14.14 -29.16 5.48
N SER A 242 -14.52 -30.28 4.85
CA SER A 242 -14.35 -30.48 3.42
C SER A 242 -15.32 -29.61 2.61
N ASN A 243 -16.52 -29.39 3.15
CA ASN A 243 -17.66 -28.68 2.57
C ASN A 243 -17.68 -27.17 2.88
N ILE A 244 -16.54 -26.48 2.70
CA ILE A 244 -16.53 -24.99 2.76
C ILE A 244 -17.52 -24.44 1.71
N PRO A 245 -18.37 -23.45 2.07
CA PRO A 245 -19.28 -22.80 1.13
C PRO A 245 -18.62 -22.32 -0.17
N ALA A 246 -19.30 -22.55 -1.29
CA ALA A 246 -18.86 -22.05 -2.59
C ALA A 246 -18.91 -20.52 -2.64
N ILE A 247 -18.00 -19.91 -3.41
CA ILE A 247 -17.92 -18.46 -3.60
C ILE A 247 -19.19 -17.97 -4.34
N GLN A 248 -19.87 -16.99 -3.76
CA GLN A 248 -21.07 -16.37 -4.30
C GLN A 248 -20.66 -15.15 -5.14
N LYS A 249 -20.86 -15.23 -6.46
CA LYS A 249 -20.32 -14.24 -7.43
C LYS A 249 -21.07 -12.90 -7.46
N ASP A 250 -22.19 -12.79 -6.75
CA ASP A 250 -22.92 -11.54 -6.52
C ASP A 250 -22.42 -10.77 -5.27
N LYS A 251 -21.71 -11.45 -4.35
CA LYS A 251 -21.27 -10.95 -3.04
C LYS A 251 -19.80 -10.51 -3.04
N ASP A 252 -19.43 -9.65 -2.09
CA ASP A 252 -18.07 -9.11 -1.88
C ASP A 252 -17.10 -10.13 -1.27
N LEU A 253 -15.80 -9.83 -1.31
CA LEU A 253 -14.75 -10.68 -0.72
C LEU A 253 -14.94 -10.85 0.79
N SER A 254 -15.34 -9.78 1.48
CA SER A 254 -15.55 -9.77 2.94
C SER A 254 -16.77 -10.61 3.34
N TRP A 255 -17.89 -10.50 2.62
CA TRP A 255 -19.03 -11.40 2.77
C TRP A 255 -18.65 -12.85 2.44
N ASN A 256 -17.94 -13.10 1.35
CA ASN A 256 -17.55 -14.45 0.93
C ASN A 256 -16.65 -15.13 1.97
N PHE A 257 -15.63 -14.44 2.49
CA PHE A 257 -14.81 -14.92 3.60
C PHE A 257 -15.66 -15.20 4.84
N SER A 258 -16.49 -14.24 5.27
CA SER A 258 -17.36 -14.38 6.45
C SER A 258 -18.28 -15.59 6.34
N ASN A 259 -18.88 -15.81 5.16
CA ASN A 259 -19.67 -17.00 4.85
C ASN A 259 -18.84 -18.29 4.91
N GLN A 260 -17.65 -18.30 4.30
CA GLN A 260 -16.76 -19.46 4.30
C GLN A 260 -16.23 -19.84 5.69
N ILE A 261 -16.14 -18.90 6.64
CA ILE A 261 -15.79 -19.19 8.05
C ILE A 261 -17.02 -19.35 8.98
N GLY A 262 -18.24 -19.45 8.43
CA GLY A 262 -19.46 -19.79 9.18
C GLY A 262 -20.28 -18.61 9.72
N PHE A 263 -19.87 -17.37 9.43
CA PHE A 263 -20.50 -16.13 9.92
C PHE A 263 -21.35 -15.40 8.86
N GLY A 264 -21.62 -16.01 7.70
CA GLY A 264 -22.35 -15.39 6.57
C GLY A 264 -23.81 -14.97 6.85
N GLY A 265 -24.38 -15.39 7.97
CA GLY A 265 -25.69 -14.93 8.47
C GLY A 265 -25.62 -13.80 9.52
N SER A 266 -24.43 -13.25 9.80
CA SER A 266 -24.22 -12.20 10.80
C SER A 266 -23.82 -10.89 10.13
N GLU A 267 -24.81 -10.03 9.85
CA GLU A 267 -24.60 -8.73 9.18
C GLU A 267 -23.53 -7.88 9.89
N GLY A 268 -23.60 -7.78 11.23
CA GLY A 268 -22.62 -7.02 12.02
C GLY A 268 -21.20 -7.59 11.99
N PHE A 269 -21.03 -8.90 11.74
CA PHE A 269 -19.72 -9.49 11.52
C PHE A 269 -19.20 -9.20 10.10
N ILE A 270 -20.08 -9.24 9.09
CA ILE A 270 -19.72 -8.91 7.71
C ILE A 270 -19.27 -7.45 7.59
N GLU A 271 -19.99 -6.51 8.23
CA GLU A 271 -19.60 -5.10 8.30
C GLU A 271 -18.26 -4.91 9.03
N LEU A 272 -18.06 -5.61 10.16
CA LEU A 272 -16.78 -5.59 10.87
C LEU A 272 -15.62 -6.07 9.98
N ILE A 273 -15.80 -7.12 9.18
CA ILE A 273 -14.77 -7.61 8.25
C ILE A 273 -14.53 -6.63 7.09
N ARG A 274 -15.57 -5.99 6.54
CA ARG A 274 -15.43 -4.95 5.51
C ARG A 274 -14.57 -3.78 6.04
N LEU A 275 -14.95 -3.21 7.18
CA LEU A 275 -14.20 -2.13 7.82
C LEU A 275 -12.79 -2.56 8.22
N TYR A 276 -12.62 -3.74 8.82
CA TYR A 276 -11.32 -4.25 9.24
C TYR A 276 -10.33 -4.32 8.08
N ASN A 277 -10.76 -4.91 6.94
CA ASN A 277 -9.94 -5.02 5.74
C ASN A 277 -9.67 -3.65 5.10
N ALA A 278 -10.66 -2.76 5.08
CA ALA A 278 -10.51 -1.42 4.49
C ALA A 278 -9.60 -0.49 5.33
N LEU A 279 -9.50 -0.69 6.64
CA LEU A 279 -8.60 0.08 7.52
C LEU A 279 -7.17 -0.48 7.57
N HIS A 280 -6.99 -1.81 7.59
CA HIS A 280 -5.67 -2.44 7.70
C HIS A 280 -4.99 -2.69 6.33
N THR A 281 -5.48 -2.03 5.28
CA THR A 281 -5.06 -2.22 3.89
C THR A 281 -3.64 -1.74 3.58
N ASP A 282 -3.17 -0.68 4.24
CA ASP A 282 -1.85 -0.07 4.01
C ASP A 282 -1.47 0.85 5.19
N HIS A 283 -0.17 0.99 5.47
CA HIS A 283 0.34 1.93 6.49
C HIS A 283 1.82 2.26 6.21
N GLU A 284 2.06 3.05 5.17
CA GLU A 284 3.37 3.42 4.61
C GLU A 284 4.25 2.24 4.18
N GLY A 285 5.31 2.52 3.41
CA GLY A 285 6.28 1.51 3.00
C GLY A 285 7.21 1.01 4.10
N GLY A 286 7.35 1.76 5.20
CA GLY A 286 8.41 1.54 6.20
C GLY A 286 8.19 0.36 7.16
N ASN A 287 6.98 -0.19 7.23
CA ASN A 287 6.69 -1.36 8.06
C ASN A 287 7.31 -2.65 7.47
N VAL A 288 7.55 -3.67 8.31
CA VAL A 288 8.35 -4.85 7.91
C VAL A 288 7.73 -5.61 6.74
N SER A 289 6.40 -5.74 6.68
CA SER A 289 5.71 -6.39 5.57
C SER A 289 5.82 -5.59 4.27
N ALA A 290 5.47 -4.30 4.27
CA ALA A 290 5.48 -3.46 3.08
C ALA A 290 6.90 -3.30 2.51
N HIS A 291 7.89 -3.08 3.37
CA HIS A 291 9.29 -3.02 2.97
C HIS A 291 9.77 -4.36 2.41
N THR A 292 9.35 -5.50 2.99
CA THR A 292 9.71 -6.82 2.45
C THR A 292 9.08 -7.07 1.07
N THR A 293 7.79 -6.73 0.86
CA THR A 293 7.16 -6.79 -0.47
C THR A 293 7.95 -5.96 -1.48
N HIS A 294 8.29 -4.72 -1.12
CA HIS A 294 9.00 -3.79 -1.98
C HIS A 294 10.43 -4.27 -2.30
N LEU A 295 11.15 -4.77 -1.30
CA LEU A 295 12.51 -5.27 -1.45
C LEU A 295 12.57 -6.52 -2.36
N VAL A 296 11.69 -7.51 -2.13
CA VAL A 296 11.65 -8.74 -2.93
C VAL A 296 11.15 -8.45 -4.36
N GLY A 297 10.14 -7.60 -4.51
CA GLY A 297 9.67 -7.12 -5.82
C GLY A 297 10.71 -6.30 -6.59
N SER A 298 11.61 -5.57 -5.90
CA SER A 298 12.68 -4.81 -6.55
C SER A 298 13.68 -5.68 -7.33
N ALA A 299 13.80 -6.97 -6.97
CA ALA A 299 14.59 -7.96 -7.69
C ALA A 299 13.87 -8.54 -8.94
N LEU A 300 12.72 -7.97 -9.32
CA LEU A 300 11.77 -8.51 -10.31
C LEU A 300 11.19 -9.87 -9.91
N SER A 301 10.96 -10.05 -8.61
CA SER A 301 10.06 -11.10 -8.12
C SER A 301 8.62 -10.68 -8.38
N ASP A 302 7.78 -11.63 -8.76
CA ASP A 302 6.33 -11.46 -8.92
C ASP A 302 5.60 -11.20 -7.58
N PRO A 303 4.33 -10.76 -7.63
CA PRO A 303 3.52 -10.52 -6.44
C PRO A 303 3.36 -11.73 -5.51
N PHE A 304 3.27 -12.97 -6.02
CA PHE A 304 3.09 -14.15 -5.17
C PHE A 304 4.31 -14.40 -4.29
N LEU A 305 5.51 -14.40 -4.87
CA LEU A 305 6.75 -14.54 -4.09
C LEU A 305 6.98 -13.34 -3.16
N SER A 306 6.70 -12.12 -3.64
CA SER A 306 6.90 -10.89 -2.86
C SER A 306 5.96 -10.81 -1.65
N TYR A 307 4.68 -11.11 -1.83
CA TYR A 307 3.69 -11.14 -0.75
C TYR A 307 3.93 -12.31 0.21
N SER A 308 4.33 -13.49 -0.30
CA SER A 308 4.67 -14.62 0.57
C SER A 308 5.88 -14.35 1.48
N ALA A 309 6.86 -13.55 1.02
CA ALA A 309 7.96 -13.09 1.86
C ALA A 309 7.47 -12.06 2.90
N ALA A 310 6.60 -11.13 2.50
CA ALA A 310 6.02 -10.14 3.41
C ALA A 310 5.17 -10.77 4.53
N LEU A 311 4.45 -11.87 4.27
CA LEU A 311 3.75 -12.64 5.29
C LEU A 311 4.69 -13.26 6.33
N ALA A 312 5.90 -13.69 5.92
CA ALA A 312 6.91 -14.17 6.87
C ALA A 312 7.47 -13.03 7.74
N GLY A 313 7.59 -11.82 7.19
CA GLY A 313 7.91 -10.61 7.96
C GLY A 313 6.79 -10.19 8.92
N LEU A 314 5.53 -10.31 8.50
CA LEU A 314 4.34 -10.02 9.30
C LEU A 314 4.19 -10.99 10.49
N ALA A 315 4.56 -12.26 10.33
CA ALA A 315 4.58 -13.24 11.41
C ALA A 315 5.62 -12.94 12.52
N GLY A 316 6.49 -11.94 12.35
CA GLY A 316 7.41 -11.48 13.39
C GLY A 316 6.67 -10.87 14.59
N PRO A 317 7.00 -11.25 15.85
CA PRO A 317 6.31 -10.74 17.04
C PRO A 317 6.24 -9.22 17.16
N LEU A 318 7.31 -8.52 16.78
CA LEU A 318 7.40 -7.06 16.81
C LEU A 318 6.61 -6.35 15.69
N HIS A 319 5.76 -7.06 14.95
CA HIS A 319 4.92 -6.52 13.89
C HIS A 319 3.48 -7.05 13.97
N GLY A 320 3.26 -8.35 13.74
CA GLY A 320 1.90 -8.90 13.57
C GLY A 320 1.12 -9.25 14.86
N LEU A 321 1.72 -9.18 16.05
CA LEU A 321 1.09 -9.71 17.27
C LEU A 321 0.40 -8.69 18.18
N ALA A 322 0.54 -7.37 17.95
CA ALA A 322 0.02 -6.33 18.85
C ALA A 322 -1.47 -6.50 19.22
N ASN A 323 -2.32 -6.89 18.26
CA ASN A 323 -3.74 -7.20 18.51
C ASN A 323 -3.93 -8.40 19.47
N GLN A 324 -3.13 -9.45 19.31
CA GLN A 324 -3.16 -10.63 20.21
C GLN A 324 -2.60 -10.32 21.60
N GLU A 325 -1.74 -9.31 21.74
CA GLU A 325 -1.19 -8.88 23.03
C GLU A 325 -2.15 -7.97 23.81
N VAL A 326 -2.98 -7.18 23.12
CA VAL A 326 -4.06 -6.36 23.72
C VAL A 326 -5.26 -7.21 24.19
N LEU A 327 -5.47 -8.39 23.62
CA LEU A 327 -6.60 -9.28 23.91
C LEU A 327 -6.30 -10.37 24.99
N ARG A 328 -5.16 -10.30 25.69
CA ARG A 328 -4.71 -11.31 26.68
C ARG A 328 -4.81 -10.84 28.12
#